data_AF-A0A1S8B9T0-F1
#
_entry.id   AF-A0A1S8B9T0-F1
#
_cell.length_a   1.000
_cell.length_b   1.000
_cell.length_c   1.000
_cell.angle_alpha   90.00
_cell.angle_beta   90.00
_cell.angle_gamma   90.00
#
_symmetry.space_group_name_H-M   'P 1'
#
loop_
_entity.id
_entity.type
_entity.pdbx_description
1 polymer ?
#
loop_
_entity_poly.entity_id
_entity_poly.type
_entity_poly.pdbx_seq_one_letter_code
_entity_poly.pdbx_strand_id
1 'polypeptide(L)'
;MHEIYSQARRAIVWLGDPTSETDLAMQYIRNVHAPVEKGKEDQISDVVALKNWPLRFLSTAPLSLTDIASLVAFYKFLRQPWWYRAWIVQEMGLARALNMQCGKEIVTFSQVKAALQITRRIHPAFILYTDVVKRSIAEDPSLEADWPSDAINNALNLEYCRRMILERDARTASNGHPSAEQVSWSFWSTRARLCKMPHDRAFSLLGIAGKDFRKSFASRYEDAPEEHYRNTV
;
A
#
# COMPACT_ATOMS: atom_id res chain seq x y z
N MET A 1 -2.30 -10.44 16.93
CA MET A 1 -2.16 -9.34 15.93
C MET A 1 -3.49 -9.00 15.26
N HIS A 2 -4.17 -9.96 14.62
CA HIS A 2 -5.42 -9.66 13.89
C HIS A 2 -6.53 -9.03 14.77
N GLU A 3 -6.70 -9.49 16.01
CA GLU A 3 -7.68 -8.95 16.97
C GLU A 3 -7.43 -7.49 17.35
N ILE A 4 -6.16 -7.09 17.42
CA ILE A 4 -5.76 -5.73 17.79
C ILE A 4 -6.18 -4.77 16.69
N TYR A 5 -5.81 -5.08 15.44
CA TYR A 5 -6.11 -4.20 14.31
C TYR A 5 -7.59 -4.21 13.92
N SER A 6 -8.29 -5.33 14.06
CA SER A 6 -9.74 -5.39 13.78
C SER A 6 -10.59 -4.60 14.78
N GLN A 7 -10.12 -4.46 16.01
CA GLN A 7 -10.78 -3.67 17.05
C GLN A 7 -10.31 -2.21 17.08
N ALA A 8 -9.17 -1.91 16.46
CA ALA A 8 -8.64 -0.55 16.41
C ALA A 8 -9.57 0.39 15.62
N ARG A 9 -9.98 1.50 16.25
CA ARG A 9 -10.70 2.59 15.57
C ARG A 9 -9.83 3.22 14.47
N ARG A 10 -8.53 3.31 14.71
CA ARG A 10 -7.54 3.89 13.80
C ARG A 10 -6.18 3.27 14.07
N ALA A 11 -5.48 2.87 13.02
CA ALA A 11 -4.07 2.56 13.06
C ALA A 11 -3.27 3.77 12.56
N ILE A 12 -2.16 4.06 13.25
CA ILE A 12 -1.22 5.11 12.86
C ILE A 12 0.07 4.41 12.44
N VAL A 13 0.45 4.63 11.19
CA VAL A 13 1.71 4.17 10.62
C VAL A 13 2.73 5.28 10.84
N TRP A 14 3.64 5.07 11.78
CA TRP A 14 4.76 5.98 11.99
C TRP A 14 5.89 5.64 11.01
N LEU A 15 6.27 6.64 10.21
CA LEU A 15 7.25 6.50 9.13
C LEU A 15 8.62 7.10 9.47
N GLY A 16 8.77 7.67 10.67
CA GLY A 16 10.00 8.32 11.12
C GLY A 16 9.87 9.84 11.24
N ASP A 17 11.00 10.45 11.54
CA ASP A 17 11.16 11.90 11.65
C ASP A 17 11.07 12.60 10.28
N PRO A 18 10.65 13.87 10.24
CA PRO A 18 10.49 14.60 8.99
C PRO A 18 11.85 14.89 8.36
N THR A 19 11.88 14.80 7.04
CA THR A 19 13.00 15.11 6.16
C THR A 19 12.47 15.99 5.02
N SER A 20 13.35 16.73 4.35
CA SER A 20 12.96 17.53 3.17
C SER A 20 12.23 16.68 2.11
N GLU A 21 12.64 15.42 1.95
CA GLU A 21 12.02 14.47 1.02
C GLU A 21 10.64 13.98 1.48
N THR A 22 10.49 13.63 2.76
CA THR A 22 9.21 13.16 3.30
C THR A 22 8.19 14.29 3.37
N ASP A 23 8.61 15.51 3.71
CA ASP A 23 7.75 16.70 3.67
C ASP A 23 7.22 16.96 2.25
N LEU A 24 8.10 16.86 1.25
CA LEU A 24 7.73 17.02 -0.15
C LEU A 24 6.76 15.92 -0.63
N ALA A 25 7.00 14.67 -0.21
CA ALA A 25 6.08 13.56 -0.49
C ALA A 25 4.70 13.76 0.14
N MET A 26 4.65 14.19 1.41
CA MET A 26 3.40 14.46 2.13
C MET A 26 2.64 15.63 1.50
N GLN A 27 3.35 16.65 1.02
CA GLN A 27 2.77 17.75 0.26
C GLN A 27 2.21 17.27 -1.10
N TYR A 28 2.95 16.43 -1.83
CA TYR A 28 2.47 15.80 -3.07
C TYR A 28 1.15 15.05 -2.84
N ILE A 29 1.11 14.16 -1.84
CA ILE A 29 -0.07 13.37 -1.47
C ILE A 29 -1.30 14.27 -1.21
N ARG A 30 -1.12 15.37 -0.47
CA ARG A 30 -2.20 16.32 -0.17
C ARG A 30 -2.68 17.08 -1.40
N ASN A 31 -1.76 17.57 -2.22
CA ASN A 31 -2.08 18.34 -3.42
C ASN A 31 -2.84 17.51 -4.46
N VAL A 32 -2.52 16.23 -4.52
CA VAL A 32 -3.12 15.24 -5.43
C VAL A 32 -4.55 14.86 -5.01
N HIS A 33 -4.89 14.93 -3.72
CA HIS A 33 -6.19 14.53 -3.18
C HIS A 33 -7.22 15.68 -3.04
N ALA A 34 -7.09 16.79 -3.77
CA ALA A 34 -8.03 17.91 -3.65
C ALA A 34 -9.52 17.53 -3.96
N PRO A 35 -10.48 18.26 -3.35
CA PRO A 35 -11.37 17.77 -2.31
C PRO A 35 -12.41 16.75 -2.81
N VAL A 36 -12.28 15.53 -2.34
CA VAL A 36 -13.38 14.56 -2.29
C VAL A 36 -14.29 14.92 -1.12
N GLU A 37 -15.62 14.94 -1.32
CA GLU A 37 -16.56 15.09 -0.22
C GLU A 37 -16.33 14.00 0.85
N LYS A 38 -16.18 14.44 2.09
CA LYS A 38 -15.94 13.60 3.27
C LYS A 38 -16.97 12.47 3.33
N GLY A 39 -16.53 11.21 3.30
CA GLY A 39 -17.42 10.03 3.32
C GLY A 39 -17.74 9.42 1.95
N LYS A 40 -17.22 9.98 0.84
CA LYS A 40 -17.27 9.38 -0.50
C LYS A 40 -15.91 8.87 -0.99
N GLU A 41 -14.88 8.80 -0.13
CA GLU A 41 -13.50 8.41 -0.50
C GLU A 41 -13.40 6.98 -1.10
N ASP A 42 -14.33 6.10 -0.76
CA ASP A 42 -14.39 4.71 -1.25
C ASP A 42 -15.41 4.50 -2.38
N GLN A 43 -16.21 5.51 -2.72
CA GLN A 43 -17.26 5.45 -3.76
C GLN A 43 -16.91 6.24 -5.03
N ILE A 44 -15.81 6.97 -5.01
CA ILE A 44 -15.32 7.65 -6.21
C ILE A 44 -14.78 6.58 -7.15
N SER A 45 -15.47 6.38 -8.28
CA SER A 45 -14.90 5.63 -9.38
C SER A 45 -13.59 6.30 -9.81
N ASP A 46 -12.63 5.50 -10.26
CA ASP A 46 -11.36 5.97 -10.82
C ASP A 46 -11.53 7.05 -11.91
N VAL A 47 -12.74 7.27 -12.41
CA VAL A 47 -13.14 8.26 -13.42
C VAL A 47 -13.50 9.63 -12.81
N VAL A 48 -14.14 9.67 -11.65
CA VAL A 48 -14.58 10.94 -11.01
C VAL A 48 -13.41 11.64 -10.30
N ALA A 49 -12.47 10.88 -9.71
CA ALA A 49 -11.22 11.42 -9.16
C ALA A 49 -10.39 12.20 -10.20
N LEU A 50 -10.51 11.84 -11.49
CA LEU A 50 -9.75 12.46 -12.57
C LEU A 50 -10.28 13.83 -13.01
N LYS A 51 -11.57 14.13 -12.76
CA LYS A 51 -12.17 15.38 -13.23
C LYS A 51 -11.77 16.59 -12.39
N ASN A 52 -11.49 16.37 -11.10
CA ASN A 52 -11.01 17.41 -10.17
C ASN A 52 -9.48 17.46 -10.07
N TRP A 53 -8.80 16.74 -10.96
CA TRP A 53 -7.36 16.60 -11.01
C TRP A 53 -6.68 17.92 -11.41
N PRO A 54 -5.54 18.32 -10.82
CA PRO A 54 -4.72 19.39 -11.37
C PRO A 54 -4.24 18.98 -12.77
N LEU A 55 -4.92 19.50 -13.80
CA LEU A 55 -4.76 19.21 -15.24
C LEU A 55 -3.29 19.12 -15.70
N ARG A 56 -2.36 19.81 -15.02
CA ARG A 56 -0.92 19.75 -15.27
C ARG A 56 -0.35 18.32 -15.36
N PHE A 57 -0.77 17.37 -14.51
CA PHE A 57 -0.19 16.01 -14.57
C PHE A 57 -0.89 15.08 -15.58
N LEU A 58 -1.99 15.52 -16.19
CA LEU A 58 -2.67 14.80 -17.29
C LEU A 58 -2.41 15.45 -18.65
N SER A 59 -1.74 16.60 -18.68
CA SER A 59 -1.38 17.30 -19.90
C SER A 59 -0.15 16.68 -20.55
N THR A 60 -0.03 16.81 -21.87
CA THR A 60 1.20 16.49 -22.62
C THR A 60 2.29 17.54 -22.40
N ALA A 61 2.04 18.56 -21.56
CA ALA A 61 3.05 19.55 -21.23
C ALA A 61 4.17 18.91 -20.40
N PRO A 62 5.43 19.33 -20.60
CA PRO A 62 6.54 18.85 -19.79
C PRO A 62 6.29 19.12 -18.31
N LEU A 63 6.59 18.13 -17.46
CA LEU A 63 6.57 18.31 -16.00
C LEU A 63 7.63 19.35 -15.60
N SER A 64 7.29 20.22 -14.63
CA SER A 64 8.27 21.15 -14.06
C SER A 64 9.29 20.39 -13.19
N LEU A 65 10.46 20.99 -12.92
CA LEU A 65 11.45 20.42 -12.00
C LEU A 65 10.85 20.14 -10.62
N THR A 66 9.97 21.01 -10.14
CA THR A 66 9.26 20.85 -8.86
C THR A 66 8.31 19.64 -8.88
N ASP A 67 7.61 19.43 -10.00
CA ASP A 67 6.74 18.27 -10.16
C ASP A 67 7.58 16.98 -10.16
N ILE A 68 8.72 16.97 -10.86
CA ILE A 68 9.64 15.83 -10.89
C ILE A 68 10.19 15.53 -9.49
N ALA A 69 10.66 16.54 -8.77
CA ALA A 69 11.15 16.38 -7.40
C ALA A 69 10.08 15.82 -6.45
N SER A 70 8.83 16.27 -6.61
CA SER A 70 7.68 15.78 -5.83
C SER A 70 7.39 14.30 -6.12
N LEU A 71 7.51 13.89 -7.38
CA LEU A 71 7.36 12.48 -7.76
C LEU A 71 8.48 11.62 -7.18
N VAL A 72 9.74 12.05 -7.30
CA VAL A 72 10.90 11.36 -6.71
C VAL A 72 10.73 11.20 -5.20
N ALA A 73 10.33 12.25 -4.51
CA ALA A 73 10.03 12.21 -3.08
C ALA A 73 8.93 11.20 -2.75
N PHE A 74 7.85 11.16 -3.54
CA PHE A 74 6.79 10.17 -3.37
C PHE A 74 7.28 8.74 -3.61
N TYR A 75 8.15 8.49 -4.59
CA TYR A 75 8.77 7.17 -4.76
C TYR A 75 9.61 6.77 -3.55
N LYS A 76 10.46 7.66 -3.04
CA LYS A 76 11.25 7.40 -1.83
C LYS A 76 10.37 7.10 -0.61
N PHE A 77 9.25 7.81 -0.49
CA PHE A 77 8.23 7.53 0.53
C PHE A 77 7.66 6.11 0.43
N LEU A 78 7.35 5.62 -0.79
CA LEU A 78 6.87 4.25 -1.02
C LEU A 78 7.95 3.18 -0.84
N ARG A 79 9.22 3.58 -0.82
CA ARG A 79 10.38 2.70 -0.62
C ARG A 79 10.77 2.53 0.86
N GLN A 80 10.12 3.24 1.76
CA GLN A 80 10.40 3.09 3.19
C GLN A 80 10.15 1.64 3.65
N PRO A 81 10.96 1.11 4.60
CA PRO A 81 10.90 -0.30 4.99
C PRO A 81 9.51 -0.81 5.38
N TRP A 82 8.64 0.05 5.90
CA TRP A 82 7.28 -0.30 6.28
C TRP A 82 6.50 -0.95 5.13
N TRP A 83 6.59 -0.41 3.90
CA TRP A 83 5.84 -0.86 2.72
C TRP A 83 6.11 -2.30 2.28
N TYR A 84 7.21 -2.89 2.72
CA TYR A 84 7.67 -4.21 2.30
C TYR A 84 7.44 -5.28 3.35
N ARG A 85 7.09 -4.92 4.59
CA ARG A 85 6.90 -5.88 5.69
C ARG A 85 5.71 -6.79 5.38
N ALA A 86 5.80 -8.08 5.70
CA ALA A 86 4.69 -9.01 5.51
C ALA A 86 3.48 -8.67 6.39
N TRP A 87 3.72 -8.27 7.65
CA TRP A 87 2.67 -7.98 8.63
C TRP A 87 1.75 -6.81 8.26
N ILE A 88 2.22 -5.91 7.39
CA ILE A 88 1.48 -4.74 6.92
C ILE A 88 0.10 -5.09 6.35
N VAL A 89 -0.06 -6.30 5.80
CA VAL A 89 -1.33 -6.73 5.20
C VAL A 89 -2.42 -6.79 6.28
N GLN A 90 -2.10 -7.19 7.52
CA GLN A 90 -3.04 -7.10 8.64
C GLN A 90 -3.19 -5.68 9.17
N GLU A 91 -2.09 -4.94 9.30
CA GLU A 91 -2.08 -3.56 9.82
C GLU A 91 -2.98 -2.66 8.97
N MET A 92 -2.86 -2.78 7.66
CA MET A 92 -3.65 -2.05 6.67
C MET A 92 -4.99 -2.71 6.39
N GLY A 93 -5.06 -4.03 6.39
CA GLY A 93 -6.27 -4.75 5.96
C GLY A 93 -7.38 -4.75 6.99
N LEU A 94 -7.03 -4.81 8.28
CA LEU A 94 -8.00 -4.98 9.37
C LEU A 94 -8.36 -3.66 10.07
N ALA A 95 -7.52 -2.63 9.96
CA ALA A 95 -7.79 -1.35 10.60
C ALA A 95 -8.95 -0.60 9.91
N ARG A 96 -9.89 -0.08 10.71
CA ARG A 96 -11.03 0.70 10.19
C ARG A 96 -10.61 1.98 9.49
N ALA A 97 -9.64 2.69 10.07
CA ALA A 97 -9.01 3.86 9.49
C ALA A 97 -7.48 3.74 9.58
N LEU A 98 -6.77 4.19 8.55
CA LEU A 98 -5.32 4.16 8.49
C LEU A 98 -4.78 5.56 8.21
N ASN A 99 -3.95 6.04 9.12
CA ASN A 99 -3.23 7.29 8.98
C ASN A 99 -1.74 7.00 8.84
N MET A 100 -1.07 7.72 7.96
CA MET A 100 0.38 7.66 7.77
C MET A 100 0.96 8.96 8.31
N GLN A 101 1.90 8.85 9.22
CA GLN A 101 2.46 9.96 9.96
C GLN A 101 3.98 9.98 9.81
N CYS A 102 4.50 11.15 9.46
CA CYS A 102 5.93 11.45 9.44
C CYS A 102 6.15 12.75 10.23
N GLY A 103 6.88 12.69 11.34
CA GLY A 103 6.95 13.80 12.27
C GLY A 103 5.57 14.28 12.73
N LYS A 104 5.27 15.56 12.45
CA LYS A 104 3.97 16.20 12.77
C LYS A 104 2.95 16.08 11.63
N GLU A 105 3.40 15.66 10.44
CA GLU A 105 2.58 15.61 9.25
C GLU A 105 1.79 14.30 9.20
N ILE A 106 0.51 14.39 8.90
CA ILE A 106 -0.40 13.24 8.81
C ILE A 106 -1.15 13.28 7.48
N VAL A 107 -1.21 12.13 6.81
CA VAL A 107 -2.07 11.88 5.65
C VAL A 107 -2.91 10.62 5.89
N THR A 108 -4.11 10.55 5.33
CA THR A 108 -4.93 9.35 5.35
C THR A 108 -4.50 8.39 4.24
N PHE A 109 -4.76 7.10 4.41
CA PHE A 109 -4.48 6.14 3.34
C PHE A 109 -5.29 6.41 2.06
N SER A 110 -6.48 7.00 2.16
CA SER A 110 -7.26 7.43 0.98
C SER A 110 -6.52 8.50 0.16
N GLN A 111 -5.81 9.43 0.83
CA GLN A 111 -4.94 10.39 0.17
C GLN A 111 -3.78 9.70 -0.55
N VAL A 112 -3.16 8.72 0.09
CA VAL A 112 -2.06 7.95 -0.50
C VAL A 112 -2.54 7.09 -1.68
N LYS A 113 -3.73 6.48 -1.58
CA LYS A 113 -4.39 5.75 -2.67
C LYS A 113 -4.57 6.64 -3.90
N ALA A 114 -5.09 7.86 -3.71
CA ALA A 114 -5.22 8.82 -4.82
C ALA A 114 -3.84 9.11 -5.43
N ALA A 115 -2.81 9.37 -4.61
CA ALA A 115 -1.45 9.58 -5.10
C ALA A 115 -0.93 8.40 -5.94
N LEU A 116 -1.07 7.17 -5.46
CA LEU A 116 -0.67 5.96 -6.19
C LEU A 116 -1.35 5.81 -7.55
N GLN A 117 -2.66 6.04 -7.62
CA GLN A 117 -3.44 5.88 -8.85
C GLN A 117 -2.99 6.86 -9.94
N ILE A 118 -2.67 8.08 -9.56
CA ILE A 118 -2.13 9.05 -10.51
C ILE A 118 -0.70 8.74 -10.86
N THR A 119 0.15 8.50 -9.87
CA THR A 119 1.56 8.23 -10.15
C THR A 119 1.68 7.06 -11.13
N ARG A 120 0.85 6.02 -11.00
CA ARG A 120 0.76 4.91 -11.98
C ARG A 120 0.39 5.36 -13.41
N ARG A 121 -0.47 6.35 -13.58
CA ARG A 121 -0.90 6.84 -14.90
C ARG A 121 0.15 7.72 -15.57
N ILE A 122 0.89 8.51 -14.80
CA ILE A 122 2.00 9.34 -15.30
C ILE A 122 3.30 8.55 -15.42
N HIS A 123 3.41 7.40 -14.74
CA HIS A 123 4.62 6.57 -14.70
C HIS A 123 5.23 6.28 -16.09
N PRO A 124 4.45 5.94 -17.13
CA PRO A 124 5.02 5.73 -18.47
C PRO A 124 5.66 7.00 -19.06
N ALA A 125 5.07 8.18 -18.81
CA ALA A 125 5.64 9.47 -19.23
C ALA A 125 6.85 9.86 -18.37
N PHE A 126 6.80 9.59 -17.06
CA PHE A 126 7.91 9.83 -16.13
C PHE A 126 9.15 9.01 -16.48
N ILE A 127 8.98 7.74 -16.87
CA ILE A 127 10.07 6.92 -17.42
C ILE A 127 10.64 7.58 -18.67
N LEU A 128 9.84 8.19 -19.55
CA LEU A 128 10.35 8.82 -20.76
C LEU A 128 11.21 10.08 -20.48
N TYR A 129 11.01 10.77 -19.34
CA TYR A 129 11.83 11.94 -18.93
C TYR A 129 13.13 11.56 -18.19
N THR A 130 13.75 10.46 -18.65
CA THR A 130 14.85 9.72 -17.99
C THR A 130 16.02 10.53 -17.42
N ASP A 131 16.33 11.75 -17.85
CA ASP A 131 17.58 12.40 -17.42
C ASP A 131 17.59 12.82 -15.94
N VAL A 132 16.45 13.28 -15.39
CA VAL A 132 16.36 13.63 -13.96
C VAL A 132 16.29 12.37 -13.09
N VAL A 133 15.61 11.33 -13.57
CA VAL A 133 15.55 10.02 -12.90
C VAL A 133 16.94 9.36 -12.90
N LYS A 134 17.66 9.39 -14.03
CA LYS A 134 19.04 8.93 -14.13
C LYS A 134 19.98 9.70 -13.20
N ARG A 135 19.83 11.02 -13.08
CA ARG A 135 20.62 11.82 -12.11
C ARG A 135 20.28 11.46 -10.67
N SER A 136 19.00 11.29 -10.35
CA SER A 136 18.58 10.88 -9.00
C SER A 136 19.09 9.47 -8.66
N ILE A 137 19.08 8.53 -9.63
CA ILE A 137 19.69 7.20 -9.50
C ILE A 137 21.21 7.31 -9.36
N ALA A 138 21.87 8.21 -10.09
CA ALA A 138 23.31 8.42 -9.95
C ALA A 138 23.69 8.98 -8.56
N GLU A 139 22.84 9.83 -7.97
CA GLU A 139 22.99 10.37 -6.61
C GLU A 139 22.65 9.34 -5.52
N ASP A 140 21.70 8.44 -5.79
CA ASP A 140 21.32 7.33 -4.91
C ASP A 140 21.14 6.02 -5.72
N PRO A 141 22.23 5.26 -5.94
CA PRO A 141 22.20 4.03 -6.74
C PRO A 141 21.27 2.94 -6.19
N SER A 142 20.84 3.04 -4.93
CA SER A 142 19.83 2.14 -4.39
C SER A 142 18.50 2.28 -5.15
N LEU A 143 18.24 3.41 -5.80
CA LEU A 143 17.08 3.67 -6.64
C LEU A 143 17.02 2.77 -7.89
N GLU A 144 18.14 2.19 -8.34
CA GLU A 144 18.22 1.34 -9.53
C GLU A 144 17.72 -0.09 -9.28
N ALA A 145 17.90 -0.62 -8.07
CA ALA A 145 17.60 -2.02 -7.73
C ALA A 145 16.10 -2.33 -7.55
N ASP A 146 15.26 -1.30 -7.45
CA ASP A 146 13.81 -1.39 -7.22
C ASP A 146 13.18 -0.36 -8.16
N TRP A 147 12.78 -0.79 -9.37
CA TRP A 147 12.28 0.12 -10.40
C TRP A 147 11.07 0.89 -9.85
N PRO A 148 10.83 2.16 -10.23
CA PRO A 148 9.72 2.95 -9.69
C PRO A 148 8.34 2.27 -9.86
N SER A 149 8.19 1.37 -10.84
CA SER A 149 6.96 0.59 -10.98
C SER A 149 6.77 -0.39 -9.85
N ASP A 150 7.84 -0.92 -9.26
CA ASP A 150 7.79 -1.98 -8.28
C ASP A 150 7.31 -1.45 -6.93
N ALA A 151 7.76 -0.27 -6.52
CA ALA A 151 7.26 0.40 -5.31
C ALA A 151 5.78 0.78 -5.45
N ILE A 152 5.38 1.35 -6.60
CA ILE A 152 3.97 1.68 -6.88
C ILE A 152 3.12 0.41 -6.92
N ASN A 153 3.54 -0.61 -7.67
CA ASN A 153 2.81 -1.86 -7.81
C ASN A 153 2.71 -2.59 -6.46
N ASN A 154 3.76 -2.56 -5.65
CA ASN A 154 3.76 -3.11 -4.29
C ASN A 154 2.70 -2.40 -3.41
N ALA A 155 2.67 -1.07 -3.43
CA ALA A 155 1.70 -0.29 -2.67
C ALA A 155 0.26 -0.45 -3.20
N LEU A 156 0.07 -0.56 -4.52
CA LEU A 156 -1.24 -0.87 -5.10
C LEU A 156 -1.70 -2.29 -4.75
N ASN A 157 -0.81 -3.27 -4.73
CA ASN A 157 -1.15 -4.62 -4.28
C ASN A 157 -1.67 -4.63 -2.83
N LEU A 158 -1.16 -3.73 -1.96
CA LEU A 158 -1.69 -3.54 -0.61
C LEU A 158 -3.09 -2.93 -0.60
N GLU A 159 -3.35 -1.94 -1.45
CA GLU A 159 -4.69 -1.39 -1.63
C GLU A 159 -5.66 -2.50 -2.06
N TYR A 160 -5.28 -3.31 -3.05
CA TYR A 160 -6.13 -4.38 -3.53
C TYR A 160 -6.41 -5.41 -2.44
N CYS A 161 -5.38 -5.80 -1.66
CA CYS A 161 -5.55 -6.67 -0.50
C CYS A 161 -6.54 -6.06 0.51
N ARG A 162 -6.38 -4.78 0.86
CA ARG A 162 -7.29 -4.07 1.77
C ARG A 162 -8.73 -4.07 1.23
N ARG A 163 -8.92 -3.79 -0.07
CA ARG A 163 -10.24 -3.78 -0.69
C ARG A 163 -10.91 -5.14 -0.64
N MET A 164 -10.18 -6.21 -0.96
CA MET A 164 -10.72 -7.58 -0.85
C MET A 164 -11.14 -7.94 0.58
N ILE A 165 -10.39 -7.49 1.58
CA ILE A 165 -10.72 -7.72 3.00
C ILE A 165 -12.02 -7.00 3.36
N LEU A 166 -12.15 -5.74 2.96
CA LEU A 166 -13.36 -4.95 3.20
C LEU A 166 -14.58 -5.54 2.47
N GLU A 167 -14.42 -5.96 1.21
CA GLU A 167 -15.46 -6.64 0.43
C GLU A 167 -15.86 -7.99 1.05
N ARG A 168 -14.90 -8.76 1.58
CA ARG A 168 -15.17 -9.99 2.34
C ARG A 168 -16.03 -9.68 3.56
N ASP A 169 -15.69 -8.68 4.35
CA ASP A 169 -16.43 -8.34 5.57
C ASP A 169 -17.87 -7.89 5.23
N ALA A 170 -18.05 -7.20 4.11
CA ALA A 170 -19.38 -6.88 3.58
C ALA A 170 -20.16 -8.13 3.10
N ARG A 171 -19.50 -9.11 2.47
CA ARG A 171 -20.13 -10.35 1.95
C ARG A 171 -20.32 -11.46 3.00
N THR A 172 -19.48 -11.50 4.03
CA THR A 172 -19.62 -12.44 5.16
C THR A 172 -20.78 -12.03 6.08
N ALA A 173 -21.15 -10.74 6.10
CA ALA A 173 -22.44 -10.31 6.65
C ALA A 173 -23.65 -10.96 5.93
N SER A 174 -23.42 -11.53 4.73
CA SER A 174 -24.38 -12.30 3.92
C SER A 174 -24.02 -13.79 3.75
N ASN A 175 -23.33 -14.42 4.71
CA ASN A 175 -23.02 -15.87 4.80
C ASN A 175 -21.91 -16.44 3.87
N GLY A 176 -21.16 -15.64 3.13
CA GLY A 176 -20.10 -16.16 2.23
C GLY A 176 -18.71 -16.19 2.88
N HIS A 177 -18.11 -17.38 3.07
CA HIS A 177 -16.69 -17.53 3.39
C HIS A 177 -15.81 -17.08 2.21
N PRO A 178 -14.59 -16.55 2.42
CA PRO A 178 -13.70 -16.22 1.30
C PRO A 178 -13.34 -17.48 0.52
N SER A 179 -13.40 -17.41 -0.81
CA SER A 179 -13.07 -18.55 -1.67
C SER A 179 -11.58 -18.90 -1.55
N ALA A 180 -11.22 -20.16 -1.78
CA ALA A 180 -9.82 -20.60 -1.84
C ALA A 180 -8.99 -19.74 -2.82
N GLU A 181 -9.61 -19.25 -3.90
CA GLU A 181 -9.03 -18.32 -4.86
C GLU A 181 -8.57 -17.00 -4.23
N GLN A 182 -9.36 -16.40 -3.32
CA GLN A 182 -9.00 -15.16 -2.64
C GLN A 182 -7.80 -15.33 -1.70
N VAL A 183 -7.71 -16.49 -1.04
CA VAL A 183 -6.58 -16.85 -0.18
C VAL A 183 -5.32 -17.05 -1.03
N SER A 184 -5.40 -17.85 -2.09
CA SER A 184 -4.31 -18.09 -3.03
C SER A 184 -3.79 -16.80 -3.68
N TRP A 185 -4.70 -15.90 -4.08
CA TRP A 185 -4.32 -14.60 -4.63
C TRP A 185 -3.60 -13.74 -3.60
N SER A 186 -4.07 -13.73 -2.34
CA SER A 186 -3.42 -12.98 -1.25
C SER A 186 -2.01 -13.51 -0.97
N PHE A 187 -1.82 -14.83 -1.00
CA PHE A 187 -0.50 -15.46 -0.92
C PHE A 187 0.40 -15.03 -2.08
N TRP A 188 -0.11 -15.09 -3.31
CA TRP A 188 0.64 -14.69 -4.49
C TRP A 188 1.03 -13.21 -4.47
N SER A 189 0.10 -12.31 -4.19
CA SER A 189 0.31 -10.85 -4.25
C SER A 189 1.21 -10.33 -3.13
N THR A 190 1.36 -11.11 -2.05
CA THR A 190 2.19 -10.74 -0.88
C THR A 190 3.47 -11.57 -0.77
N ARG A 191 3.73 -12.50 -1.69
CA ARG A 191 4.87 -13.45 -1.62
C ARG A 191 6.24 -12.79 -1.52
N ALA A 192 6.41 -11.64 -2.17
CA ALA A 192 7.66 -10.89 -2.21
C ALA A 192 7.91 -10.01 -0.97
N ARG A 193 6.99 -10.01 0.00
CA ARG A 193 7.12 -9.20 1.22
C ARG A 193 8.20 -9.75 2.14
N LEU A 194 8.93 -8.81 2.75
CA LEU A 194 9.98 -9.06 3.71
C LEU A 194 9.38 -9.64 5.00
N CYS A 195 9.90 -10.79 5.38
CA CYS A 195 9.55 -11.54 6.57
C CYS A 195 10.78 -11.59 7.47
N LYS A 196 10.62 -11.46 8.80
CA LYS A 196 11.73 -11.67 9.73
C LYS A 196 11.97 -13.17 9.90
N MET A 197 10.88 -13.93 10.02
CA MET A 197 10.87 -15.38 10.07
C MET A 197 10.12 -15.94 8.85
N PRO A 198 10.53 -17.10 8.29
CA PRO A 198 9.85 -17.67 7.12
C PRO A 198 8.33 -17.83 7.30
N HIS A 199 7.90 -18.28 8.48
CA HIS A 199 6.48 -18.49 8.80
C HIS A 199 5.66 -17.19 8.92
N ASP A 200 6.27 -16.00 9.02
CA ASP A 200 5.56 -14.72 8.99
C ASP A 200 4.70 -14.57 7.72
N ARG A 201 5.08 -15.22 6.61
CA ARG A 201 4.29 -15.20 5.37
C ARG A 201 2.92 -15.84 5.55
N ALA A 202 2.84 -16.96 6.29
CA ALA A 202 1.57 -17.62 6.57
C ALA A 202 0.78 -16.84 7.64
N PHE A 203 1.44 -16.48 8.73
CA PHE A 203 0.76 -15.79 9.85
C PHE A 203 0.32 -14.37 9.51
N SER A 204 1.02 -13.65 8.62
CA SER A 204 0.59 -12.33 8.17
C SER A 204 -0.70 -12.39 7.36
N LEU A 205 -1.02 -13.51 6.72
CA LEU A 205 -2.28 -13.71 6.00
C LEU A 205 -3.36 -14.39 6.84
N LEU A 206 -3.00 -15.06 7.94
CA LEU A 206 -3.96 -15.78 8.78
C LEU A 206 -5.06 -14.87 9.33
N GLY A 207 -4.73 -13.64 9.75
CA GLY A 207 -5.72 -12.65 10.19
C GLY A 207 -6.72 -12.19 9.11
N ILE A 208 -6.39 -12.47 7.85
CA ILE A 208 -7.14 -12.12 6.64
C ILE A 208 -7.84 -13.34 6.04
N ALA A 209 -7.40 -14.54 6.38
CA ALA A 209 -8.06 -15.76 5.94
C ALA A 209 -9.50 -15.87 6.51
N GLY A 210 -10.35 -16.68 5.89
CA GLY A 210 -11.69 -16.96 6.38
C GLY A 210 -11.69 -17.63 7.75
N LYS A 211 -12.80 -17.54 8.49
CA LYS A 211 -12.92 -18.15 9.83
C LYS A 211 -12.62 -19.65 9.80
N ASP A 212 -13.06 -20.36 8.76
CA ASP A 212 -12.85 -21.81 8.65
C ASP A 212 -11.40 -22.16 8.39
N PHE A 213 -10.74 -21.45 7.47
CA PHE A 213 -9.31 -21.63 7.23
C PHE A 213 -8.49 -21.34 8.49
N ARG A 214 -8.85 -20.31 9.26
CA ARG A 214 -8.18 -20.03 10.55
C ARG A 214 -8.38 -21.15 11.56
N LYS A 215 -9.58 -21.74 11.63
CA LYS A 215 -9.88 -22.87 12.52
C LYS A 215 -9.16 -24.15 12.09
N SER A 216 -9.00 -24.39 10.80
CA SER A 216 -8.28 -25.55 10.27
C SER A 216 -6.76 -25.40 10.36
N PHE A 217 -6.26 -24.17 10.46
CA PHE A 217 -4.84 -23.90 10.63
C PHE A 217 -4.40 -24.23 12.07
N ALA A 218 -3.87 -25.45 12.27
CA ALA A 218 -3.55 -26.00 13.59
C ALA A 218 -2.24 -25.48 14.20
N SER A 219 -1.41 -24.78 13.43
CA SER A 219 -0.05 -24.40 13.81
C SER A 219 -0.01 -23.14 14.66
N ARG A 220 0.72 -23.17 15.78
CA ARG A 220 0.99 -22.02 16.66
C ARG A 220 2.25 -21.30 16.21
N TYR A 221 2.36 -19.99 16.46
CA TYR A 221 3.49 -19.20 15.96
C TYR A 221 4.87 -19.74 16.38
N GLU A 222 4.94 -20.40 17.53
CA GLU A 222 6.15 -20.98 18.11
C GLU A 222 6.56 -22.33 17.49
N ASP A 223 5.67 -22.97 16.72
CA ASP A 223 5.93 -24.27 16.12
C ASP A 223 7.00 -24.18 15.00
N ALA A 224 7.59 -25.32 14.61
CA ALA A 224 8.71 -25.32 13.66
C ALA A 224 8.29 -24.80 12.27
N PRO A 225 9.16 -24.06 11.54
CA PRO A 225 8.89 -23.53 10.20
C PRO A 225 8.20 -24.50 9.25
N GLU A 226 8.61 -25.77 9.27
CA GLU A 226 8.14 -26.86 8.43
C GLU A 226 6.69 -27.28 8.71
N GLU A 227 6.24 -27.17 9.97
CA GLU A 227 4.87 -27.53 10.37
C GLU A 227 3.84 -26.52 9.85
N HIS A 228 4.23 -25.26 9.69
CA HIS A 228 3.37 -24.22 9.10
C HIS A 228 3.04 -24.54 7.65
N TYR A 229 4.05 -24.86 6.84
CA TYR A 229 3.86 -25.07 5.40
C TYR A 229 3.14 -26.38 5.08
N ARG A 230 3.28 -27.43 5.91
CA ARG A 230 2.53 -28.69 5.75
C ARG A 230 1.02 -28.52 5.89
N ASN A 231 0.58 -27.59 6.74
CA ASN A 231 -0.83 -27.34 7.03
C ASN A 231 -1.45 -26.28 6.09
N THR A 232 -0.69 -25.74 5.14
CA THR A 232 -1.15 -24.69 4.21
C THR A 232 -1.45 -25.21 2.80
N VAL A 233 -1.16 -26.48 2.50
CA VAL A 233 -1.34 -27.14 1.19
C VAL A 233 -2.54 -28.08 1.22
#